data_AF-A0A9X2ZHJ4-F1
#
_entry.id   AF-A0A9X2ZHJ4-F1
#
_cell.length_a   1.000
_cell.length_b   1.000
_cell.length_c   1.000
_cell.angle_alpha   90.00
_cell.angle_beta   90.00
_cell.angle_gamma   90.00
#
_symmetry.space_group_name_H-M   'P 1'
#
loop_
_entity.id
_entity.type
_entity.pdbx_description
1 polymer ?
#
loop_
_entity_poly.entity_id
_entity_poly.type
_entity_poly.pdbx_seq_one_letter_code
_entity_poly.pdbx_strand_id
1 'polypeptide(L)'
;MIKYSTLFLKFKYIFEIQNPIMRSLFITLIIITLPLFANAQTHHFITDTEKNKMLNQARNQAEQKLQQQNSYIELPKTPSFKPLYRNRIENAEAKLVREERKLKKLENEAQEKKDNLKAKQEKLLNLENALKNTNDSDYQKNIERTKEQIAEVQNELNKVKILIESRSKKIADLEIAMEDAKFKREEDY
;
A
#
# COMPACT_ATOMS: atom_id res chain seq x y z
N MET A 1 7.18 3.03 -5.42
CA MET A 1 6.43 4.11 -6.08
C MET A 1 4.97 4.19 -5.59
N ILE A 2 4.69 4.19 -4.27
CA ILE A 2 3.35 4.44 -3.68
C ILE A 2 3.49 5.13 -2.30
N LYS A 3 4.51 5.98 -2.10
CA LYS A 3 4.69 6.72 -0.84
C LYS A 3 4.03 8.11 -0.83
N TYR A 4 3.41 8.52 -1.95
CA TYR A 4 2.87 9.88 -2.09
C TYR A 4 1.37 10.02 -1.76
N SER A 5 0.62 8.90 -1.67
CA SER A 5 -0.85 8.97 -1.56
C SER A 5 -1.36 9.24 -0.15
N THR A 6 -0.67 8.75 0.88
CA THR A 6 -1.04 9.00 2.29
C THR A 6 -0.61 10.37 2.78
N LEU A 7 0.48 10.93 2.23
CA LEU A 7 0.84 12.33 2.45
C LEU A 7 -0.25 13.27 1.91
N PHE A 8 -0.83 12.97 0.73
CA PHE A 8 -1.83 13.83 0.09
C PHE A 8 -3.13 13.95 0.92
N LEU A 9 -3.54 12.87 1.60
CA LEU A 9 -4.72 12.86 2.47
C LEU A 9 -4.49 13.57 3.80
N LYS A 10 -3.29 13.48 4.40
CA LYS A 10 -2.93 14.29 5.59
C LYS A 10 -2.80 15.78 5.24
N PHE A 11 -2.27 16.13 4.07
CA PHE A 11 -2.17 17.52 3.61
C PHE A 11 -3.55 18.17 3.39
N LYS A 12 -4.53 17.40 2.90
CA LYS A 12 -5.90 17.89 2.71
C LYS A 12 -6.57 18.28 4.02
N TYR A 13 -6.33 17.54 5.10
CA TYR A 13 -6.87 17.83 6.43
C TYR A 13 -6.21 19.05 7.09
N ILE A 14 -4.93 19.31 6.79
CA ILE A 14 -4.21 20.52 7.22
C ILE A 14 -4.71 21.77 6.47
N PHE A 15 -5.21 21.62 5.23
CA PHE A 15 -5.73 22.73 4.44
C PHE A 15 -7.10 23.25 4.90
N GLU A 16 -7.80 22.49 5.75
CA GLU A 16 -9.10 22.86 6.32
C GLU A 16 -8.98 23.57 7.67
N ILE A 17 -7.88 24.31 7.88
CA ILE A 17 -7.76 25.24 9.01
C ILE A 17 -8.63 26.47 8.71
N GLN A 18 -9.57 26.77 9.61
CA GLN A 18 -10.57 27.85 9.51
C GLN A 18 -9.98 29.29 9.54
N ASN A 19 -8.67 29.47 9.68
CA ASN A 19 -8.05 30.79 9.83
C ASN A 19 -7.28 31.24 8.57
N PRO A 20 -7.66 32.35 7.92
CA PRO A 20 -7.04 32.82 6.68
C PRO A 20 -5.57 33.23 6.85
N ILE A 21 -5.17 33.65 8.05
CA ILE A 21 -3.79 34.05 8.38
C ILE A 21 -2.85 32.83 8.36
N MET A 22 -3.29 31.69 8.91
CA MET A 22 -2.50 30.46 8.96
C MET A 22 -2.31 29.83 7.57
N ARG A 23 -3.28 30.02 6.67
CA ARG A 23 -3.19 29.56 5.28
C ARG A 23 -2.11 30.31 4.49
N SER A 24 -2.00 31.62 4.70
CA SER A 24 -0.99 32.46 4.04
C SER A 24 0.42 32.01 4.41
N LEU A 25 0.71 31.83 5.71
CA LEU A 25 2.01 31.40 6.20
C LEU A 25 2.43 30.03 5.66
N PHE A 26 1.48 29.10 5.55
CA PHE A 26 1.75 27.75 5.02
C PHE A 26 2.08 27.75 3.52
N ILE A 27 1.38 28.57 2.74
CA ILE A 27 1.65 28.73 1.30
C ILE A 27 3.06 29.30 1.09
N THR A 28 3.46 30.31 1.88
CA THR A 28 4.80 30.91 1.80
C THR A 28 5.90 29.89 2.12
N LEU A 29 5.69 29.04 3.13
CA LEU A 29 6.65 27.99 3.52
C LEU A 29 6.88 26.96 2.40
N ILE A 30 5.83 26.59 1.67
CA ILE A 30 5.93 25.63 0.55
C ILE A 30 6.73 26.23 -0.61
N ILE A 31 6.51 27.51 -0.93
CA ILE A 31 7.22 28.19 -2.03
C ILE A 31 8.73 28.24 -1.78
N ILE A 32 9.15 28.47 -0.53
CA ILE A 32 10.57 28.58 -0.15
C ILE A 32 11.28 27.21 -0.21
N THR A 33 10.57 26.10 0.02
CA THR A 33 11.18 24.77 0.16
C THR A 33 11.26 23.97 -1.16
N LEU A 34 10.48 24.36 -2.18
CA LEU A 34 10.46 23.74 -3.52
C LEU A 34 11.83 23.64 -4.23
N PRO A 35 12.72 24.64 -4.19
CA PRO A 35 14.01 24.59 -4.91
C PRO A 35 14.99 23.52 -4.41
N LEU A 36 14.79 22.97 -3.20
CA LEU A 36 15.73 22.06 -2.56
C LEU A 36 15.70 20.62 -3.14
N PHE A 37 14.69 20.28 -3.95
CA PHE A 37 14.49 18.91 -4.44
C PHE A 37 14.88 18.69 -5.91
N ALA A 38 15.44 19.70 -6.59
CA ALA A 38 15.73 19.62 -8.04
C ALA A 38 17.00 18.82 -8.42
N ASN A 39 17.83 18.37 -7.47
CA ASN A 39 19.18 17.84 -7.76
C ASN A 39 19.41 16.37 -7.33
N ALA A 40 18.53 15.44 -7.70
CA ALA A 40 18.74 14.01 -7.43
C ALA A 40 18.51 13.13 -8.66
N GLN A 41 19.35 13.29 -9.70
CA GLN A 41 19.48 12.31 -10.78
C GLN A 41 20.95 12.15 -11.18
N THR A 42 21.59 11.08 -10.71
CA THR A 42 22.80 10.53 -11.32
C THR A 42 22.56 9.04 -11.57
N HIS A 43 22.44 8.66 -12.85
CA HIS A 43 22.27 7.28 -13.28
C HIS A 43 23.52 6.87 -14.05
N HIS A 44 24.34 6.00 -13.46
CA HIS A 44 25.44 5.33 -14.16
C HIS A 44 24.87 4.25 -15.07
N PHE A 45 24.93 4.47 -16.38
CA PHE A 45 24.75 3.44 -17.39
C PHE A 45 26.02 2.59 -17.46
N ILE A 46 26.00 1.40 -16.86
CA ILE A 46 26.94 0.32 -17.19
C ILE A 46 26.23 -0.55 -18.21
N THR A 47 26.77 -0.63 -19.41
CA THR A 47 26.21 -1.41 -20.53
C THR A 47 26.47 -2.90 -20.30
N ASP A 48 25.45 -3.73 -20.59
CA ASP A 48 25.44 -5.19 -20.36
C ASP A 48 26.54 -5.99 -21.10
N THR A 49 27.29 -5.33 -21.99
CA THR A 49 28.32 -5.95 -22.81
C THR A 49 29.62 -6.24 -22.03
N GLU A 50 29.92 -5.50 -20.97
CA GLU A 50 31.15 -5.70 -20.18
C GLU A 50 31.03 -6.82 -19.13
N LYS A 51 29.84 -7.04 -18.58
CA LYS A 51 29.59 -8.10 -17.57
C LYS A 51 29.88 -9.51 -18.09
N ASN A 52 29.62 -9.77 -19.37
CA ASN A 52 29.73 -11.11 -19.94
C ASN A 52 31.18 -11.55 -20.23
N LYS A 53 32.12 -10.60 -20.42
CA LYS A 53 33.53 -10.95 -20.66
C LYS A 53 34.28 -11.31 -19.39
N MET A 54 33.97 -10.68 -18.26
CA MET A 54 34.58 -10.99 -16.96
C MET A 54 34.12 -12.35 -16.38
N LEU A 55 32.87 -12.76 -16.63
CA LEU A 55 32.33 -13.99 -16.05
C LEU A 55 32.96 -15.27 -16.65
N ASN A 56 33.31 -15.24 -17.93
CA ASN A 56 33.87 -16.40 -18.63
C ASN A 56 35.35 -16.65 -18.32
N GLN A 57 36.14 -15.61 -18.02
CA GLN A 57 37.54 -15.77 -17.62
C GLN A 57 37.67 -16.32 -16.18
N ALA A 58 36.77 -15.95 -15.27
CA ALA A 58 36.77 -16.47 -13.90
C ALA A 58 36.44 -17.97 -13.83
N ARG A 59 35.60 -18.46 -14.76
CA ARG A 59 35.13 -19.85 -14.75
C ARG A 59 36.21 -20.85 -15.19
N ASN A 60 37.02 -20.49 -16.18
CA ASN A 60 38.08 -21.38 -16.70
C ASN A 60 39.27 -21.52 -15.72
N GLN A 61 39.52 -20.53 -14.85
CA GLN A 61 40.56 -20.63 -13.82
C GLN A 61 40.11 -21.44 -12.60
N ALA A 62 38.80 -21.51 -12.33
CA ALA A 62 38.26 -22.28 -11.21
C ALA A 62 38.30 -23.80 -11.47
N GLU A 63 38.08 -24.24 -12.71
CA GLU A 63 38.05 -25.67 -13.06
C GLU A 63 39.45 -26.32 -13.02
N GLN A 64 40.52 -25.59 -13.32
CA GLN A 64 41.89 -26.13 -13.22
C GLN A 64 42.38 -26.29 -11.77
N LYS A 65 41.89 -25.47 -10.83
CA LYS A 65 42.25 -25.59 -9.40
C LYS A 65 41.49 -26.70 -8.67
N LEU A 66 40.31 -27.10 -9.18
CA LEU A 66 39.51 -28.18 -8.59
C LEU A 66 40.07 -29.58 -8.87
N GLN A 67 40.85 -29.78 -9.93
CA GLN A 67 41.40 -31.10 -10.26
C GLN A 67 42.64 -31.49 -9.45
N GLN A 68 43.33 -30.54 -8.79
CA GLN A 68 44.54 -30.81 -8.00
C GLN A 68 44.27 -31.03 -6.50
N GLN A 69 43.02 -30.89 -6.04
CA GLN A 69 42.69 -30.84 -4.60
C GLN A 69 41.91 -32.08 -4.10
N ASN A 70 42.12 -33.25 -4.72
CA ASN A 70 41.58 -34.54 -4.25
C ASN A 70 42.41 -35.19 -3.11
N SER A 71 43.18 -34.40 -2.36
CA SER A 71 43.80 -34.83 -1.11
C SER A 71 43.01 -34.21 0.03
N TYR A 72 42.06 -34.99 0.57
CA TYR A 72 41.21 -34.64 1.71
C TYR A 72 42.04 -34.18 2.91
N ILE A 73 41.91 -32.90 3.27
CA ILE A 73 42.12 -32.41 4.63
C ILE A 73 40.74 -31.92 5.07
N GLU A 74 40.04 -32.71 5.87
CA GLU A 74 38.77 -32.29 6.48
C GLU A 74 39.04 -31.15 7.46
N LEU A 75 38.79 -29.91 7.05
CA LEU A 75 38.69 -28.80 8.00
C LEU A 75 37.44 -29.02 8.87
N PRO A 76 37.52 -28.79 10.19
CA PRO A 76 36.36 -28.90 11.07
C PRO A 76 35.27 -27.94 10.59
N LYS A 77 34.11 -28.50 10.25
CA LYS A 77 32.92 -27.75 9.83
C LYS A 77 32.54 -26.77 10.95
N THR A 78 32.90 -25.51 10.78
CA THR A 78 32.33 -24.45 11.62
C THR A 78 30.81 -24.47 11.41
N PRO A 79 30.00 -24.45 12.48
CA PRO A 79 28.56 -24.38 12.34
C PRO A 79 28.22 -23.09 11.57
N SER A 80 27.68 -23.25 10.37
CA SER A 80 27.17 -22.13 9.58
C SER A 80 25.98 -21.54 10.34
N PHE A 81 26.24 -20.50 11.13
CA PHE A 81 25.20 -19.68 11.73
C PHE A 81 24.47 -18.98 10.58
N LYS A 82 23.37 -19.57 10.10
CA LYS A 82 22.42 -18.84 9.26
C LYS A 82 21.95 -17.62 10.05
N PRO A 83 21.95 -16.41 9.47
CA PRO A 83 21.37 -15.25 10.14
C PRO A 83 19.85 -15.45 10.20
N LEU A 84 19.36 -16.09 11.27
CA LEU A 84 17.95 -16.35 11.54
C LEU A 84 17.10 -15.06 11.58
N TYR A 85 17.76 -13.92 11.80
CA TYR A 85 17.12 -12.62 12.02
C TYR A 85 16.77 -11.86 10.75
N ARG A 86 17.53 -12.01 9.64
CA ARG A 86 17.20 -11.36 8.35
C ARG A 86 15.83 -11.82 7.85
N ASN A 87 15.57 -13.13 8.03
CA ASN A 87 14.33 -13.78 7.64
C ASN A 87 13.10 -13.25 8.43
N ARG A 88 13.25 -12.81 9.70
CA ARG A 88 12.11 -12.34 10.51
C ARG A 88 11.59 -10.98 10.05
N ILE A 89 12.48 -10.02 9.79
CA ILE A 89 12.10 -8.68 9.31
C ILE A 89 11.54 -8.76 7.90
N GLU A 90 12.22 -9.49 6.99
CA GLU A 90 11.73 -9.70 5.62
C GLU A 90 10.34 -10.36 5.59
N ASN A 91 10.08 -11.32 6.49
CA ASN A 91 8.76 -11.93 6.62
C ASN A 91 7.70 -10.97 7.19
N ALA A 92 8.07 -10.09 8.11
CA ALA A 92 7.17 -9.08 8.66
C ALA A 92 6.81 -8.03 7.59
N GLU A 93 7.79 -7.56 6.82
CA GLU A 93 7.59 -6.68 5.66
C GLU A 93 6.70 -7.33 4.61
N ALA A 94 6.94 -8.59 4.27
CA ALA A 94 6.10 -9.33 3.34
C ALA A 94 4.65 -9.47 3.83
N LYS A 95 4.44 -9.65 5.14
CA LYS A 95 3.09 -9.67 5.75
C LYS A 95 2.43 -8.30 5.67
N LEU A 96 3.16 -7.23 5.99
CA LEU A 96 2.67 -5.85 5.92
C LEU A 96 2.19 -5.53 4.50
N VAL A 97 3.02 -5.77 3.49
CA VAL A 97 2.68 -5.54 2.07
C VAL A 97 1.45 -6.34 1.63
N ARG A 98 1.28 -7.58 2.14
CA ARG A 98 0.10 -8.39 1.84
C ARG A 98 -1.17 -7.80 2.44
N GLU A 99 -1.10 -7.31 3.67
CA GLU A 99 -2.25 -6.69 4.35
C GLU A 99 -2.60 -5.33 3.73
N GLU A 100 -1.62 -4.50 3.37
CA GLU A 100 -1.84 -3.24 2.63
C GLU A 100 -2.53 -3.48 1.28
N ARG A 101 -2.10 -4.51 0.54
CA ARG A 101 -2.75 -4.89 -0.74
C ARG A 101 -4.20 -5.31 -0.53
N LYS A 102 -4.51 -6.04 0.56
CA LYS A 102 -5.89 -6.43 0.89
C LYS A 102 -6.72 -5.21 1.29
N LEU A 103 -6.16 -4.30 2.08
CA LEU A 103 -6.81 -3.05 2.45
C LEU A 103 -7.19 -2.25 1.21
N LYS A 104 -6.24 -2.05 0.28
CA LYS A 104 -6.49 -1.34 -0.98
C LYS A 104 -7.60 -1.97 -1.82
N LYS A 105 -7.69 -3.31 -1.85
CA LYS A 105 -8.79 -4.00 -2.54
C LYS A 105 -10.15 -3.70 -1.89
N LEU A 106 -10.22 -3.72 -0.57
CA LEU A 106 -11.45 -3.39 0.17
C LEU A 106 -11.82 -1.91 0.00
N GLU A 107 -10.86 -1.00 -0.04
CA GLU A 107 -11.11 0.43 -0.31
C GLU A 107 -11.72 0.64 -1.70
N ASN A 108 -11.20 -0.06 -2.72
CA ASN A 108 -11.76 -0.02 -4.06
C ASN A 108 -13.20 -0.59 -4.09
N GLU A 109 -13.44 -1.72 -3.41
CA GLU A 109 -14.77 -2.31 -3.30
C GLU A 109 -15.75 -1.36 -2.58
N ALA A 110 -15.30 -0.70 -1.50
CA ALA A 110 -16.10 0.29 -0.80
C ALA A 110 -16.44 1.48 -1.70
N GLN A 111 -15.52 1.90 -2.57
CA GLN A 111 -15.76 2.97 -3.52
C GLN A 111 -16.80 2.56 -4.58
N GLU A 112 -16.65 1.38 -5.17
CA GLU A 112 -17.63 0.83 -6.12
C GLU A 112 -19.04 0.74 -5.51
N LYS A 113 -19.15 0.26 -4.26
CA LYS A 113 -20.43 0.19 -3.55
C LYS A 113 -21.01 1.59 -3.25
N LYS A 114 -20.19 2.59 -2.95
CA LYS A 114 -20.64 3.99 -2.78
C LYS A 114 -21.18 4.56 -4.09
N ASP A 115 -20.50 4.31 -5.20
CA ASP A 115 -20.92 4.80 -6.52
C ASP A 115 -22.24 4.14 -6.95
N ASN A 116 -22.38 2.83 -6.72
CA ASN A 116 -23.62 2.09 -6.93
C ASN A 116 -24.77 2.63 -6.04
N LEU A 117 -24.50 2.86 -4.75
CA LEU A 117 -25.47 3.45 -3.83
C LEU A 117 -25.97 4.81 -4.34
N LYS A 118 -25.05 5.68 -4.77
CA LYS A 118 -25.37 6.99 -5.34
C LYS A 118 -26.26 6.87 -6.58
N ALA A 119 -25.90 5.98 -7.52
CA ALA A 119 -26.70 5.75 -8.72
C ALA A 119 -28.13 5.25 -8.40
N LYS A 120 -28.28 4.37 -7.40
CA LYS A 120 -29.60 3.91 -6.95
C LYS A 120 -30.40 5.02 -6.27
N GLN A 121 -29.75 5.87 -5.48
CA GLN A 121 -30.39 7.04 -4.85
C GLN A 121 -30.88 8.05 -5.91
N GLU A 122 -30.07 8.32 -6.93
CA GLU A 122 -30.47 9.16 -8.06
C GLU A 122 -31.65 8.55 -8.83
N LYS A 123 -31.63 7.24 -9.08
CA LYS A 123 -32.76 6.53 -9.69
C LYS A 123 -34.03 6.64 -8.86
N LEU A 124 -33.93 6.47 -7.53
CA LEU A 124 -35.06 6.62 -6.62
C LEU A 124 -35.65 8.03 -6.71
N LEU A 125 -34.80 9.06 -6.67
CA LEU A 125 -35.23 10.45 -6.76
C LEU A 125 -35.94 10.75 -8.08
N ASN A 126 -35.46 10.19 -9.20
CA ASN A 126 -36.14 10.31 -10.49
C ASN A 126 -37.51 9.62 -10.51
N LEU A 127 -37.64 8.44 -9.88
CA LEU A 127 -38.92 7.73 -9.76
C LEU A 127 -39.91 8.49 -8.87
N GLU A 128 -39.46 9.03 -7.74
CA GLU A 128 -40.30 9.81 -6.82
C GLU A 128 -40.77 11.14 -7.43
N ASN A 129 -39.94 11.77 -8.27
CA ASN A 129 -40.34 12.96 -9.02
C ASN A 129 -41.33 12.64 -10.14
N ALA A 130 -41.21 11.49 -10.80
CA ALA A 130 -42.16 11.06 -11.83
C ALA A 130 -43.53 10.68 -11.24
N LEU A 131 -43.56 10.04 -10.08
CA LEU A 131 -44.80 9.63 -9.39
C LEU A 131 -45.70 10.82 -9.03
N LYS A 132 -45.13 12.01 -8.77
CA LYS A 132 -45.93 13.23 -8.53
C LYS A 132 -46.88 13.58 -9.68
N ASN A 133 -46.64 13.03 -10.87
CA ASN A 133 -47.44 13.28 -12.06
C ASN A 133 -48.38 12.11 -12.43
N THR A 134 -48.25 10.93 -11.79
CA THR A 134 -49.03 9.72 -12.12
C THR A 134 -49.26 8.81 -10.89
N ASN A 135 -50.51 8.45 -10.61
CA ASN A 135 -50.90 7.52 -9.53
C ASN A 135 -50.85 6.04 -9.98
N ASP A 136 -49.75 5.65 -10.63
CA ASP A 136 -49.60 4.32 -11.20
C ASP A 136 -49.00 3.33 -10.18
N SER A 137 -49.71 2.22 -9.95
CA SER A 137 -49.32 1.12 -9.05
C SER A 137 -47.94 0.55 -9.41
N ASP A 138 -47.58 0.50 -10.69
CA ASP A 138 -46.29 -0.03 -11.12
C ASP A 138 -45.13 0.88 -10.70
N TYR A 139 -45.35 2.20 -10.66
CA TYR A 139 -44.35 3.14 -10.16
C TYR A 139 -44.08 2.96 -8.67
N GLN A 140 -45.13 2.75 -7.86
CA GLN A 140 -44.97 2.52 -6.43
C GLN A 140 -44.18 1.24 -6.13
N LYS A 141 -44.46 0.15 -6.85
CA LYS A 141 -43.70 -1.11 -6.75
C LYS A 141 -42.22 -0.92 -7.12
N ASN A 142 -41.93 -0.13 -8.14
CA ASN A 142 -40.54 0.18 -8.55
C ASN A 142 -39.79 1.01 -7.50
N ILE A 143 -40.48 1.93 -6.81
CA ILE A 143 -39.92 2.72 -5.71
C ILE A 143 -39.55 1.81 -4.54
N GLU A 144 -40.46 0.93 -4.10
CA GLU A 144 -40.21 -0.02 -3.00
C GLU A 144 -39.02 -0.92 -3.31
N ARG A 145 -39.00 -1.53 -4.51
CA ARG A 145 -37.87 -2.36 -4.95
C ARG A 145 -36.55 -1.60 -4.97
N THR A 146 -36.56 -0.33 -5.36
CA THR A 146 -35.34 0.50 -5.37
C THR A 146 -34.88 0.81 -3.95
N LYS A 147 -35.79 1.05 -3.01
CA LYS A 147 -35.48 1.25 -1.58
C LYS A 147 -34.86 -0.01 -0.95
N GLU A 148 -35.39 -1.19 -1.26
CA GLU A 148 -34.81 -2.47 -0.82
C GLU A 148 -33.38 -2.64 -1.33
N GLN A 149 -33.13 -2.38 -2.61
CA GLN A 149 -31.79 -2.46 -3.19
C GLN A 149 -30.82 -1.43 -2.59
N ILE A 150 -31.30 -0.25 -2.21
CA ILE A 150 -30.50 0.75 -1.48
C ILE A 150 -30.09 0.21 -0.12
N ALA A 151 -31.02 -0.37 0.63
CA ALA A 151 -30.75 -0.94 1.95
C ALA A 151 -29.75 -2.11 1.87
N GLU A 152 -29.87 -2.96 0.85
CA GLU A 152 -28.94 -4.07 0.58
C GLU A 152 -27.51 -3.54 0.36
N VAL A 153 -27.33 -2.61 -0.58
CA VAL A 153 -26.01 -2.03 -0.87
C VAL A 153 -25.43 -1.28 0.34
N GLN A 154 -26.26 -0.60 1.13
CA GLN A 154 -25.82 0.04 2.38
C GLN A 154 -25.30 -0.98 3.41
N ASN A 155 -26.00 -2.10 3.57
CA ASN A 155 -25.56 -3.17 4.46
C ASN A 155 -24.23 -3.77 4.01
N GLU A 156 -24.09 -4.05 2.71
CA GLU A 156 -22.82 -4.51 2.14
C GLU A 156 -21.69 -3.50 2.32
N LEU A 157 -21.93 -2.21 2.09
CA LEU A 157 -20.96 -1.15 2.31
C LEU A 157 -20.49 -1.11 3.77
N ASN A 158 -21.41 -1.30 4.73
CA ASN A 158 -21.08 -1.35 6.14
C ASN A 158 -20.21 -2.57 6.48
N LYS A 159 -20.49 -3.74 5.90
CA LYS A 159 -19.63 -4.94 6.05
C LYS A 159 -18.22 -4.66 5.56
N VAL A 160 -18.07 -4.04 4.39
CA VAL A 160 -16.74 -3.69 3.83
C VAL A 160 -16.02 -2.68 4.72
N LYS A 161 -16.71 -1.67 5.26
CA LYS A 161 -16.11 -0.69 6.20
C LYS A 161 -15.55 -1.37 7.46
N ILE A 162 -16.30 -2.30 8.05
CA ILE A 162 -15.83 -3.07 9.22
C ILE A 162 -14.55 -3.87 8.88
N LEU A 163 -14.51 -4.46 7.68
CA LEU A 163 -13.32 -5.18 7.22
C LEU A 163 -12.12 -4.24 7.00
N ILE A 164 -12.35 -3.05 6.44
CA ILE A 164 -11.32 -2.00 6.29
C ILE A 164 -10.76 -1.64 7.66
N GLU A 165 -11.60 -1.31 8.64
CA GLU A 165 -11.17 -0.95 10.00
C GLU A 165 -10.36 -2.07 10.66
N SER A 166 -10.84 -3.31 10.57
CA SER A 166 -10.13 -4.48 11.10
C SER A 166 -8.75 -4.68 10.45
N ARG A 167 -8.64 -4.46 9.14
CA ARG A 167 -7.37 -4.60 8.40
C ARG A 167 -6.42 -3.45 8.70
N SER A 168 -6.91 -2.22 8.76
CA SER A 168 -6.12 -1.04 9.15
C SER A 168 -5.52 -1.21 10.54
N LYS A 169 -6.29 -1.75 11.50
CA LYS A 169 -5.77 -2.09 12.83
C LYS A 169 -4.64 -3.12 12.75
N LYS A 170 -4.80 -4.19 11.97
CA LYS A 170 -3.75 -5.22 11.79
C LYS A 170 -2.48 -4.65 11.16
N ILE A 171 -2.60 -3.71 10.23
CA ILE A 171 -1.45 -3.02 9.63
C ILE A 171 -0.73 -2.20 10.68
N ALA A 172 -1.45 -1.39 11.47
CA ALA A 172 -0.86 -0.61 12.56
C ALA A 172 -0.16 -1.51 13.59
N ASP A 173 -0.78 -2.62 14.00
CA ASP A 173 -0.18 -3.58 14.92
C ASP A 173 1.12 -4.20 14.35
N LEU A 174 1.15 -4.49 13.03
CA LEU A 174 2.35 -5.00 12.36
C LEU A 174 3.47 -3.94 12.25
N GLU A 175 3.12 -2.68 11.99
CA GLU A 175 4.07 -1.57 11.94
C GLU A 175 4.73 -1.34 13.31
N ILE A 176 3.93 -1.33 14.38
CA ILE A 176 4.43 -1.23 15.76
C ILE A 176 5.37 -2.40 16.07
N ALA A 177 4.95 -3.64 15.81
CA ALA A 177 5.78 -4.82 16.09
C ALA A 177 7.10 -4.82 15.29
N MET A 178 7.10 -4.28 14.07
CA MET A 178 8.32 -4.12 13.28
C MET A 178 9.24 -3.06 13.86
N GLU A 179 8.70 -1.96 14.36
CA GLU A 179 9.48 -0.87 14.95
C GLU A 179 10.10 -1.30 16.29
N ASP A 180 9.33 -1.96 17.16
CA ASP A 180 9.83 -2.54 18.42
C ASP A 180 10.97 -3.54 18.17
N ALA A 181 10.88 -4.34 17.10
CA ALA A 181 11.90 -5.31 16.73
C ALA A 181 13.19 -4.66 16.20
N LYS A 182 13.15 -3.39 15.75
CA LYS A 182 14.35 -2.62 15.39
C LYS A 182 15.03 -2.05 16.63
N PHE A 183 14.25 -1.43 17.55
CA PHE A 183 14.78 -0.78 18.75
C PHE A 183 15.40 -1.75 19.76
N LYS A 184 14.85 -2.96 19.93
CA LYS A 184 15.46 -4.00 20.79
C LYS A 184 16.85 -4.46 20.33
N ARG A 185 17.32 -4.03 19.16
CA ARG A 185 18.67 -4.34 18.66
C ARG A 185 19.70 -3.26 19.03
N GLU A 186 19.28 -2.08 19.47
CA GLU A 186 20.19 -0.99 19.86
C GLU A 186 20.62 -1.06 21.33
N GLU A 187 19.89 -1.76 22.19
CA GLU A 187 20.25 -1.94 23.62
C GLU A 187 21.12 -3.18 23.91
N ASP A 188 21.20 -4.14 22.98
CA ASP A 188 21.96 -5.39 23.11
C ASP A 188 23.40 -5.29 22.55
N TYR A 189 23.89 -4.08 22.22
CA TYR A 189 25.25 -3.80 21.73
C TYR A 189 26.05 -2.89 22.66
#